data_AF-A0A258JUY9-F1
#
_entry.id   AF-A0A258JUY9-F1
#
_cell.length_a   1.000
_cell.length_b   1.000
_cell.length_c   1.000
_cell.angle_alpha   90.00
_cell.angle_beta   90.00
_cell.angle_gamma   90.00
#
_symmetry.space_group_name_H-M   'P 1'
#
loop_
_entity.id
_entity.type
_entity.pdbx_description
1 polymer ?
#
loop_
_entity_poly.entity_id
_entity_poly.type
_entity_poly.pdbx_seq_one_letter_code
_entity_poly.pdbx_strand_id
1 'polypeptide(L)'
;SVHFSRFKVTEIALSKNALAQFDDSEILRAAELLAHAKVNTIGWNGTSSGWLGFDSDLHLCERIKAATGIPATTSMLALNEIPAKAGVSRLGFVTPYLDDVQARIVANYVRIGVACQGERYLRLQDNFSFSEVTAAQLEAMTEEVAKEKPQAIAIICTNLRAAPLVEKLERLTGLPIYDTIATVLWKSLVLANVDPKRIRGWGSLFRDAT
;
A
#
# COMPACT_ATOMS: atom_id res chain seq x y z
N SER A 1 -14.69 13.80 7.80
CA SER A 1 -13.47 13.95 8.63
C SER A 1 -12.56 12.75 8.38
N VAL A 2 -11.31 12.79 8.84
CA VAL A 2 -10.41 11.61 8.86
C VAL A 2 -10.00 11.39 10.31
N HIS A 3 -10.04 10.14 10.76
CA HIS A 3 -9.70 9.74 12.12
C HIS A 3 -8.58 8.71 12.07
N PHE A 4 -7.63 8.79 13.00
CA PHE A 4 -6.48 7.91 13.03
C PHE A 4 -6.41 7.21 14.40
N SER A 5 -6.17 5.91 14.36
CA SER A 5 -5.82 5.10 15.52
C SER A 5 -4.48 4.42 15.25
N ARG A 6 -3.77 3.99 16.30
CA ARG A 6 -2.38 3.52 16.20
C ARG A 6 -2.19 2.21 16.96
N PHE A 7 -1.29 1.41 16.43
CA PHE A 7 -0.68 0.25 17.08
C PHE A 7 0.82 0.26 16.79
N LYS A 8 1.59 -0.55 17.52
CA LYS A 8 3.06 -0.51 17.46
C LYS A 8 3.59 -1.30 16.26
N VAL A 9 4.35 -0.61 15.40
CA VAL A 9 5.23 -1.23 14.38
C VAL A 9 6.52 -0.41 14.33
N THR A 10 7.64 -1.00 14.74
CA THR A 10 8.95 -0.32 14.83
C THR A 10 9.96 -0.85 13.83
N GLU A 11 9.77 -2.05 13.31
CA GLU A 11 10.69 -2.66 12.33
C GLU A 11 9.94 -3.54 11.33
N ILE A 12 10.51 -3.68 10.13
CA ILE A 12 10.05 -4.60 9.08
C ILE A 12 11.17 -5.57 8.75
N ALA A 13 10.98 -6.82 9.14
CA ALA A 13 11.87 -7.94 8.85
C ALA A 13 11.06 -9.24 8.92
N LEU A 14 11.70 -10.36 8.59
CA LEU A 14 11.08 -11.69 8.63
C LEU A 14 11.33 -12.44 9.95
N SER A 15 11.96 -11.79 10.92
CA SER A 15 12.19 -12.36 12.26
C SER A 15 10.87 -12.57 12.99
N LYS A 16 10.83 -13.54 13.93
CA LYS A 16 9.62 -13.82 14.73
C LYS A 16 9.08 -12.57 15.44
N ASN A 17 9.97 -11.74 16.00
CA ASN A 17 9.59 -10.51 16.70
C ASN A 17 9.01 -9.47 15.74
N ALA A 18 9.62 -9.30 14.56
CA ALA A 18 9.13 -8.36 13.57
C ALA A 18 7.74 -8.76 13.05
N LEU A 19 7.52 -10.06 12.80
CA LEU A 19 6.23 -10.59 12.35
C LEU A 19 5.14 -10.53 13.42
N ALA A 20 5.48 -10.69 14.70
CA ALA A 20 4.53 -10.64 15.81
C ALA A 20 3.83 -9.27 15.97
N GLN A 21 4.42 -8.20 15.42
CA GLN A 21 3.80 -6.86 15.43
C GLN A 21 2.54 -6.76 14.55
N PHE A 22 2.31 -7.76 13.68
CA PHE A 22 1.13 -7.85 12.81
C PHE A 22 0.09 -8.82 13.35
N ASP A 23 0.11 -9.10 14.65
CA ASP A 23 -1.01 -9.76 15.30
C ASP A 23 -2.27 -8.88 15.25
N ASP A 24 -3.38 -9.46 14.79
CA ASP A 24 -4.62 -8.73 14.57
C ASP A 24 -5.20 -8.11 15.84
N SER A 25 -4.84 -8.57 17.05
CA SER A 25 -5.50 -8.10 18.28
C SER A 25 -5.29 -6.61 18.53
N GLU A 26 -4.10 -6.07 18.27
CA GLU A 26 -3.84 -4.63 18.42
C GLU A 26 -4.50 -3.82 17.30
N ILE A 27 -4.57 -4.39 16.09
CA ILE A 27 -5.24 -3.77 14.95
C ILE A 27 -6.75 -3.68 15.21
N LEU A 28 -7.35 -4.72 15.78
CA LEU A 28 -8.77 -4.75 16.14
C LEU A 28 -9.10 -3.76 17.26
N ARG A 29 -8.25 -3.64 18.29
CA ARG A 29 -8.41 -2.59 19.30
C ARG A 29 -8.36 -1.19 18.68
N ALA A 30 -7.43 -0.98 17.74
CA ALA A 30 -7.35 0.29 17.03
C ALA A 30 -8.63 0.57 16.19
N ALA A 31 -9.17 -0.46 15.54
CA ALA A 31 -10.41 -0.38 14.75
C ALA A 31 -11.65 -0.11 15.61
N GLU A 32 -11.75 -0.72 16.80
CA GLU A 32 -12.81 -0.47 17.77
C GLU A 32 -12.85 1.01 18.18
N LEU A 33 -11.69 1.61 18.47
CA LEU A 33 -11.60 3.05 18.78
C LEU A 33 -12.05 3.93 17.61
N LEU A 34 -11.77 3.53 16.36
CA LEU A 34 -12.27 4.25 15.18
C LEU A 34 -13.79 4.11 15.04
N ALA A 35 -14.37 2.96 15.41
CA ALA A 35 -15.79 2.73 15.32
C ALA A 35 -16.60 3.66 16.25
N HIS A 36 -16.05 4.07 17.39
CA HIS A 36 -16.69 5.05 18.29
C HIS A 36 -16.91 6.41 17.61
N ALA A 37 -16.06 6.77 16.64
CA ALA A 37 -16.22 7.98 15.84
C ALA A 37 -17.27 7.83 14.72
N LYS A 38 -17.92 6.67 14.59
CA LYS A 38 -18.95 6.37 13.58
C LYS A 38 -18.46 6.62 12.15
N VAL A 39 -17.23 6.23 11.86
CA VAL A 39 -16.64 6.36 10.53
C VAL A 39 -17.39 5.49 9.51
N ASN A 40 -17.42 5.93 8.24
CA ASN A 40 -18.09 5.17 7.17
C ASN A 40 -17.28 3.96 6.67
N THR A 41 -15.96 3.98 6.85
CA THR A 41 -15.04 2.93 6.40
C THR A 41 -13.79 2.95 7.26
N ILE A 42 -13.19 1.77 7.47
CA ILE A 42 -11.89 1.61 8.13
C ILE A 42 -10.86 1.13 7.10
N GLY A 43 -9.82 1.92 6.87
CA GLY A 43 -8.69 1.54 6.03
C GLY A 43 -7.48 1.17 6.88
N TRP A 44 -7.02 -0.07 6.81
CA TRP A 44 -5.71 -0.42 7.35
C TRP A 44 -4.61 0.05 6.40
N ASN A 45 -3.90 1.09 6.83
CA ASN A 45 -2.79 1.70 6.11
C ASN A 45 -1.47 0.94 6.35
N GLY A 46 -1.42 -0.34 5.98
CA GLY A 46 -0.22 -1.18 6.10
C GLY A 46 -0.02 -2.09 4.89
N THR A 47 1.21 -2.54 4.70
CA THR A 47 1.66 -3.28 3.51
C THR A 47 2.11 -4.70 3.81
N SER A 48 1.92 -5.21 5.03
CA SER A 48 2.55 -6.45 5.48
C SER A 48 2.07 -7.71 4.79
N SER A 49 0.83 -7.77 4.32
CA SER A 49 0.39 -8.84 3.41
C SER A 49 1.19 -8.94 2.13
N GLY A 50 1.87 -7.86 1.72
CA GLY A 50 2.80 -7.91 0.60
C GLY A 50 3.81 -9.05 0.76
N TRP A 51 4.35 -9.26 1.97
CA TRP A 51 5.28 -10.36 2.25
C TRP A 51 4.69 -11.49 3.11
N LEU A 52 3.58 -11.27 3.82
CA LEU A 52 2.89 -12.31 4.61
C LEU A 52 1.95 -13.18 3.75
N GLY A 53 1.46 -12.64 2.63
CA GLY A 53 0.41 -13.25 1.79
C GLY A 53 -0.89 -12.48 1.90
N PHE A 54 -1.61 -12.33 0.77
CA PHE A 54 -2.80 -11.47 0.71
C PHE A 54 -4.01 -11.98 1.49
N ASP A 55 -4.06 -13.28 1.80
CA ASP A 55 -5.11 -13.88 2.64
C ASP A 55 -5.14 -13.28 4.04
N SER A 56 -4.00 -12.76 4.56
CA SER A 56 -3.97 -12.10 5.87
C SER A 56 -4.85 -10.86 5.88
N ASP A 57 -4.85 -10.08 4.79
CA ASP A 57 -5.65 -8.86 4.69
C ASP A 57 -7.12 -9.17 4.47
N LEU A 58 -7.44 -10.21 3.68
CA LEU A 58 -8.81 -10.68 3.51
C LEU A 58 -9.39 -11.07 4.87
N HIS A 59 -8.65 -11.86 5.65
CA HIS A 59 -9.06 -12.27 6.98
C HIS A 59 -9.21 -11.09 7.94
N LEU A 60 -8.25 -10.17 7.96
CA LEU A 60 -8.31 -9.00 8.83
C LEU A 60 -9.50 -8.09 8.48
N CYS A 61 -9.78 -7.85 7.20
CA CYS A 61 -10.94 -7.07 6.78
C CYS A 61 -12.25 -7.69 7.29
N GLU A 62 -12.41 -9.01 7.17
CA GLU A 62 -13.57 -9.71 7.72
C GLU A 62 -13.66 -9.58 9.25
N ARG A 63 -12.53 -9.69 9.96
CA ARG A 63 -12.50 -9.53 11.41
C ARG A 63 -12.84 -8.10 11.86
N ILE A 64 -12.32 -7.09 11.19
CA ILE A 64 -12.65 -5.68 11.48
C ILE A 64 -14.14 -5.46 11.27
N LYS A 65 -14.69 -5.92 10.15
CA LYS A 65 -16.11 -5.79 9.85
C LYS A 65 -16.99 -6.54 10.87
N ALA A 66 -16.60 -7.75 11.27
CA ALA A 66 -17.32 -8.52 12.29
C ALA A 66 -17.31 -7.81 13.66
N ALA A 67 -16.18 -7.21 14.05
CA ALA A 67 -16.03 -6.52 15.33
C ALA A 67 -16.72 -5.15 15.39
N THR A 68 -16.79 -4.44 14.26
CA THR A 68 -17.22 -3.02 14.25
C THR A 68 -18.52 -2.77 13.47
N GLY A 69 -18.94 -3.71 12.62
CA GLY A 69 -20.00 -3.51 11.64
C GLY A 69 -19.62 -2.60 10.46
N ILE A 70 -18.39 -2.06 10.43
CA ILE A 70 -17.96 -1.06 9.45
C ILE A 70 -17.19 -1.75 8.31
N PRO A 71 -17.45 -1.42 7.03
CA PRO A 71 -16.65 -1.92 5.92
C PRO A 71 -15.16 -1.61 6.09
N ALA A 72 -14.33 -2.60 5.79
CA ALA A 72 -12.88 -2.50 5.92
C ALA A 72 -12.16 -2.73 4.59
N THR A 73 -11.01 -2.09 4.43
CA THR A 73 -10.06 -2.32 3.34
C THR A 73 -8.62 -2.21 3.85
N THR A 74 -7.66 -2.62 3.03
CA THR A 74 -6.23 -2.45 3.29
C THR A 74 -5.55 -1.77 2.10
N SER A 75 -4.33 -1.26 2.29
CA SER A 75 -3.51 -0.75 1.19
C SER A 75 -3.22 -1.82 0.13
N MET A 76 -2.90 -3.05 0.53
CA MET A 76 -2.51 -4.09 -0.42
C MET A 76 -3.69 -4.69 -1.18
N LEU A 77 -4.84 -4.90 -0.53
CA LEU A 77 -6.04 -5.35 -1.24
C LEU A 77 -6.50 -4.29 -2.24
N ALA A 78 -6.50 -3.02 -1.83
CA ALA A 78 -6.82 -1.92 -2.74
C ALA A 78 -5.83 -1.85 -3.90
N LEU A 79 -4.54 -2.03 -3.65
CA LEU A 79 -3.52 -2.12 -4.69
C LEU A 79 -3.78 -3.30 -5.62
N ASN A 80 -4.12 -4.49 -5.12
CA ASN A 80 -4.37 -5.67 -5.96
C ASN A 80 -5.60 -5.53 -6.88
N GLU A 81 -6.62 -4.77 -6.46
CA GLU A 81 -7.79 -4.50 -7.29
C GLU A 81 -7.46 -3.67 -8.54
N ILE A 82 -6.46 -2.81 -8.47
CA ILE A 82 -6.17 -1.82 -9.52
C ILE A 82 -5.57 -2.49 -10.77
N PRO A 83 -4.48 -3.30 -10.69
CA PRO A 83 -3.94 -4.00 -11.84
C PRO A 83 -4.97 -4.90 -12.53
N ALA A 84 -5.80 -5.60 -11.75
CA ALA A 84 -6.85 -6.47 -12.27
C ALA A 84 -7.86 -5.69 -13.14
N LYS A 85 -8.27 -4.49 -12.69
CA LYS A 85 -9.16 -3.60 -13.45
C LYS A 85 -8.48 -2.96 -14.65
N ALA A 86 -7.19 -2.65 -14.54
CA ALA A 86 -6.42 -1.95 -15.56
C ALA A 86 -5.79 -2.88 -16.62
N GLY A 87 -5.93 -4.20 -16.49
CA GLY A 87 -5.26 -5.16 -17.38
C GLY A 87 -3.73 -5.16 -17.24
N VAL A 88 -3.23 -4.80 -16.06
CA VAL A 88 -1.79 -4.78 -15.75
C VAL A 88 -1.38 -6.13 -15.18
N SER A 89 -0.45 -6.81 -15.87
CA SER A 89 0.12 -8.09 -15.45
C SER A 89 1.63 -8.01 -15.18
N ARG A 90 2.25 -6.84 -15.38
CA ARG A 90 3.66 -6.56 -15.09
C ARG A 90 3.80 -5.25 -14.31
N LEU A 91 4.20 -5.36 -13.04
CA LEU A 91 4.45 -4.23 -12.16
C LEU A 91 5.94 -4.04 -11.91
N GLY A 92 6.37 -2.79 -11.89
CA GLY A 92 7.63 -2.41 -11.28
C GLY A 92 7.44 -2.16 -9.78
N PHE A 93 8.41 -2.52 -8.94
CA PHE A 93 8.31 -2.32 -7.49
C PHE A 93 9.33 -1.34 -6.95
N VAL A 94 8.86 -0.38 -6.15
CA VAL A 94 9.71 0.51 -5.36
C VAL A 94 9.35 0.34 -3.89
N THR A 95 10.29 -0.14 -3.09
CA THR A 95 10.07 -0.42 -1.65
C THR A 95 11.27 0.04 -0.83
N PRO A 96 11.17 0.20 0.50
CA PRO A 96 12.34 0.50 1.32
C PRO A 96 13.03 -0.75 1.87
N TYR A 97 12.43 -1.93 1.70
CA TYR A 97 12.69 -3.08 2.57
C TYR A 97 13.99 -3.84 2.26
N LEU A 98 14.30 -4.80 3.13
CA LEU A 98 15.37 -5.79 2.98
C LEU A 98 15.15 -6.72 1.78
N ASP A 99 16.22 -7.33 1.30
CA ASP A 99 16.21 -8.25 0.15
C ASP A 99 15.22 -9.41 0.33
N ASP A 100 15.12 -9.97 1.54
CA ASP A 100 14.26 -11.11 1.85
C ASP A 100 12.76 -10.74 1.89
N VAL A 101 12.44 -9.56 2.40
CA VAL A 101 11.09 -8.97 2.37
C VAL A 101 10.69 -8.66 0.93
N GLN A 102 11.59 -8.04 0.15
CA GLN A 102 11.35 -7.75 -1.26
C GLN A 102 11.07 -9.03 -2.07
N ALA A 103 11.88 -10.07 -1.90
CA ALA A 103 11.70 -11.34 -2.58
C ALA A 103 10.33 -11.98 -2.28
N ARG A 104 9.83 -11.85 -1.04
CA ARG A 104 8.48 -12.31 -0.67
C ARG A 104 7.38 -11.49 -1.31
N ILE A 105 7.55 -10.16 -1.42
CA ILE A 105 6.61 -9.29 -2.15
C ILE A 105 6.48 -9.76 -3.59
N VAL A 106 7.61 -9.92 -4.28
CA VAL A 106 7.62 -10.42 -5.66
C VAL A 106 6.95 -11.78 -5.78
N ALA A 107 7.29 -12.73 -4.89
CA ALA A 107 6.70 -14.07 -4.91
C ALA A 107 5.17 -14.06 -4.71
N ASN A 108 4.65 -13.19 -3.83
CA ASN A 108 3.20 -13.08 -3.61
C ASN A 108 2.47 -12.45 -4.80
N TYR A 109 3.04 -11.45 -5.46
CA TYR A 109 2.45 -10.90 -6.69
C TYR A 109 2.44 -11.91 -7.84
N VAL A 110 3.51 -12.72 -7.99
CA VAL A 110 3.55 -13.78 -9.01
C VAL A 110 2.42 -14.80 -8.80
N ARG A 111 2.09 -15.14 -7.55
CA ARG A 111 0.97 -16.05 -7.22
C ARG A 111 -0.39 -15.55 -7.67
N ILE A 112 -0.58 -14.23 -7.78
CA ILE A 112 -1.81 -13.62 -8.29
C ILE A 112 -1.72 -13.25 -9.78
N GLY A 113 -0.71 -13.76 -10.50
CA GLY A 113 -0.57 -13.56 -11.94
C GLY A 113 0.06 -12.22 -12.35
N VAL A 114 0.70 -11.51 -11.41
CA VAL A 114 1.37 -10.24 -11.67
C VAL A 114 2.89 -10.44 -11.57
N ALA A 115 3.58 -10.32 -12.69
CA ALA A 115 5.03 -10.44 -12.73
C ALA A 115 5.72 -9.15 -12.26
N CYS A 116 6.88 -9.30 -11.62
CA CYS A 116 7.81 -8.19 -11.36
C CYS A 116 8.57 -7.85 -12.66
N GLN A 117 8.48 -6.60 -13.10
CA GLN A 117 9.21 -6.03 -14.22
C GLN A 117 10.03 -4.85 -13.71
N GLY A 118 11.13 -5.18 -13.02
CA GLY A 118 12.04 -4.22 -12.39
C GLY A 118 11.68 -3.92 -10.95
N GLU A 119 12.72 -3.81 -10.11
CA GLU A 119 12.57 -3.42 -8.71
C GLU A 119 13.74 -2.54 -8.25
N ARG A 120 13.45 -1.63 -7.32
CA ARG A 120 14.45 -0.84 -6.59
C ARG A 120 14.04 -0.73 -5.13
N TYR A 121 15.00 -0.94 -4.24
CA TYR A 121 14.76 -0.89 -2.81
C TYR A 121 16.01 -0.60 -1.99
N LEU A 122 15.81 -0.09 -0.77
CA LEU A 122 16.85 0.60 0.02
C LEU A 122 17.46 -0.24 1.14
N ARG A 123 16.99 -1.48 1.38
CA ARG A 123 17.50 -2.37 2.42
C ARG A 123 17.44 -1.76 3.82
N LEU A 124 16.36 -1.03 4.09
CA LEU A 124 16.04 -0.48 5.39
C LEU A 124 15.17 -1.47 6.17
N GLN A 125 15.28 -1.42 7.50
CA GLN A 125 14.53 -2.27 8.44
C GLN A 125 13.75 -1.46 9.47
N ASP A 126 14.37 -0.42 10.02
CA ASP A 126 13.74 0.47 11.01
C ASP A 126 12.60 1.28 10.37
N ASN A 127 11.42 1.25 11.00
CA ASN A 127 10.24 1.86 10.40
C ASN A 127 10.38 3.39 10.25
N PHE A 128 11.05 4.06 11.20
CA PHE A 128 11.27 5.50 11.13
C PHE A 128 12.20 5.87 9.96
N SER A 129 13.22 5.07 9.69
CA SER A 129 14.12 5.31 8.54
C SER A 129 13.41 5.38 7.19
N PHE A 130 12.24 4.76 7.04
CA PHE A 130 11.45 4.83 5.79
C PHE A 130 10.88 6.24 5.55
N SER A 131 10.50 6.97 6.62
CA SER A 131 9.99 8.34 6.47
C SER A 131 11.06 9.35 6.11
N GLU A 132 12.34 8.99 6.35
CA GLU A 132 13.50 9.80 5.99
C GLU A 132 13.95 9.60 4.53
N VAL A 133 13.32 8.67 3.79
CA VAL A 133 13.59 8.49 2.36
C VAL A 133 13.14 9.74 1.61
N THR A 134 14.10 10.39 0.96
CA THR A 134 13.90 11.68 0.30
C THR A 134 13.11 11.55 -1.00
N ALA A 135 12.47 12.65 -1.41
CA ALA A 135 11.82 12.73 -2.73
C ALA A 135 12.79 12.42 -3.88
N ALA A 136 14.05 12.87 -3.79
CA ALA A 136 15.07 12.60 -4.80
C ALA A 136 15.41 11.10 -4.90
N GLN A 137 15.47 10.39 -3.78
CA GLN A 137 15.67 8.93 -3.78
C GLN A 137 14.46 8.21 -4.40
N LEU A 138 13.23 8.61 -4.05
CA LEU A 138 12.02 8.04 -4.64
C LEU A 138 11.95 8.29 -6.15
N GLU A 139 12.28 9.49 -6.61
CA GLU A 139 12.36 9.85 -8.03
C GLU A 139 13.38 8.97 -8.75
N ALA A 140 14.61 8.90 -8.26
CA ALA A 140 15.67 8.08 -8.85
C ALA A 140 15.29 6.59 -8.92
N MET A 141 14.75 6.02 -7.84
CA MET A 141 14.31 4.62 -7.83
C MET A 141 13.17 4.37 -8.83
N THR A 142 12.21 5.28 -8.91
CA THR A 142 11.05 5.15 -9.81
C THR A 142 11.49 5.25 -11.28
N GLU A 143 12.35 6.20 -11.62
CA GLU A 143 12.92 6.34 -12.96
C GLU A 143 13.72 5.11 -13.37
N GLU A 144 14.52 4.57 -12.46
CA GLU A 144 15.28 3.34 -12.67
C GLU A 144 14.37 2.13 -12.93
N VAL A 145 13.28 1.98 -12.18
CA VAL A 145 12.28 0.94 -12.45
C VAL A 145 11.59 1.17 -13.79
N ALA A 146 11.28 2.42 -14.15
CA ALA A 146 10.63 2.75 -15.41
C ALA A 146 11.46 2.33 -16.65
N LYS A 147 12.79 2.31 -16.54
CA LYS A 147 13.70 1.84 -17.61
C LYS A 147 13.48 0.37 -17.98
N GLU A 148 12.99 -0.43 -17.03
CA GLU A 148 12.63 -1.84 -17.24
C GLU A 148 11.29 -2.02 -17.96
N LYS A 149 10.58 -0.91 -18.26
CA LYS A 149 9.31 -0.85 -19.00
C LYS A 149 8.18 -1.71 -18.41
N PRO A 150 7.88 -1.60 -17.10
CA PRO A 150 6.66 -2.18 -16.55
C PRO A 150 5.42 -1.49 -17.14
N GLN A 151 4.24 -2.08 -16.95
CA GLN A 151 2.98 -1.45 -17.35
C GLN A 151 2.53 -0.38 -16.35
N ALA A 152 2.90 -0.55 -15.08
CA ALA A 152 2.71 0.42 -14.00
C ALA A 152 3.75 0.17 -12.90
N ILE A 153 3.95 1.15 -12.01
CA ILE A 153 4.88 1.03 -10.88
C ILE A 153 4.09 1.08 -9.58
N ALA A 154 4.35 0.16 -8.67
CA ALA A 154 3.81 0.18 -7.31
C ALA A 154 4.89 0.67 -6.33
N ILE A 155 4.58 1.72 -5.57
CA ILE A 155 5.40 2.19 -4.46
C ILE A 155 4.79 1.63 -3.17
N ILE A 156 5.46 0.61 -2.60
CA ILE A 156 4.94 -0.21 -1.51
C ILE A 156 5.66 0.14 -0.22
N CYS A 157 5.04 1.03 0.56
CA CYS A 157 5.28 1.28 1.97
C CYS A 157 4.45 2.50 2.37
N THR A 158 3.66 2.39 3.44
CA THR A 158 2.80 3.49 3.90
C THR A 158 3.53 4.53 4.76
N ASN A 159 4.85 4.36 4.93
CA ASN A 159 5.73 5.36 5.55
C ASN A 159 6.67 6.05 4.54
N LEU A 160 6.65 5.67 3.25
CA LEU A 160 7.25 6.44 2.18
C LEU A 160 6.33 7.60 1.80
N ARG A 161 6.85 8.82 1.72
CA ARG A 161 6.07 10.02 1.35
C ARG A 161 5.93 10.17 -0.17
N ALA A 162 5.48 9.12 -0.86
CA ALA A 162 5.41 9.09 -2.32
C ALA A 162 4.10 9.64 -2.90
N ALA A 163 2.95 9.48 -2.24
CA ALA A 163 1.65 9.92 -2.77
C ALA A 163 1.62 11.36 -3.35
N PRO A 164 2.20 12.39 -2.71
CA PRO A 164 2.23 13.76 -3.26
C PRO A 164 3.16 13.94 -4.48
N LEU A 165 4.06 13.00 -4.72
CA LEU A 165 5.01 13.01 -5.85
C LEU A 165 4.45 12.27 -7.07
N VAL A 166 3.46 11.39 -6.89
CA VAL A 166 2.95 10.48 -7.92
C VAL A 166 2.64 11.21 -9.22
N GLU A 167 1.93 12.34 -9.18
CA GLU A 167 1.57 13.05 -10.42
C GLU A 167 2.80 13.57 -11.19
N LYS A 168 3.85 14.02 -10.48
CA LYS A 168 5.13 14.38 -11.11
C LYS A 168 5.80 13.15 -11.70
N LEU A 169 5.85 12.05 -10.95
CA LEU A 169 6.50 10.80 -11.37
C LEU A 169 5.81 10.17 -12.59
N GLU A 170 4.48 10.21 -12.66
CA GLU A 170 3.71 9.75 -13.83
C GLU A 170 4.07 10.58 -15.07
N ARG A 171 4.19 11.91 -14.94
CA ARG A 171 4.61 12.77 -16.06
C ARG A 171 6.03 12.48 -16.52
N LEU A 172 6.94 12.20 -15.59
CA LEU A 172 8.35 11.92 -15.90
C LEU A 172 8.53 10.55 -16.58
N THR A 173 7.82 9.54 -16.09
CA THR A 173 7.99 8.15 -16.55
C THR A 173 7.06 7.77 -17.69
N GLY A 174 5.93 8.47 -17.84
CA GLY A 174 4.86 8.10 -18.76
C GLY A 174 4.08 6.85 -18.34
N LEU A 175 4.25 6.38 -17.10
CA LEU A 175 3.61 5.17 -16.57
C LEU A 175 2.65 5.51 -15.43
N PRO A 176 1.53 4.78 -15.26
CA PRO A 176 0.72 4.85 -14.05
C PRO A 176 1.53 4.44 -12.81
N ILE A 177 1.33 5.14 -11.71
CA ILE A 177 2.03 4.85 -10.45
C ILE A 177 1.02 4.70 -9.31
N TYR A 178 1.14 3.61 -8.57
CA TYR A 178 0.26 3.24 -7.47
C TYR A 178 1.01 3.27 -6.15
N ASP A 179 0.77 4.32 -5.37
CA ASP A 179 1.28 4.46 -4.01
C ASP A 179 0.32 3.80 -3.00
N THR A 180 0.86 3.02 -2.05
CA THR A 180 0.04 2.28 -1.07
C THR A 180 -0.79 3.13 -0.09
N ILE A 181 -0.46 4.42 0.12
CA ILE A 181 -1.31 5.38 0.84
C ILE A 181 -2.46 5.83 -0.08
N ALA A 182 -2.17 6.11 -1.36
CA ALA A 182 -3.17 6.50 -2.33
C ALA A 182 -4.22 5.40 -2.57
N THR A 183 -3.79 4.14 -2.69
CA THR A 183 -4.70 3.00 -2.93
C THR A 183 -5.69 2.78 -1.78
N VAL A 184 -5.25 2.81 -0.52
CA VAL A 184 -6.17 2.66 0.62
C VAL A 184 -7.17 3.80 0.70
N LEU A 185 -6.76 5.03 0.39
CA LEU A 185 -7.67 6.18 0.34
C LEU A 185 -8.69 6.06 -0.79
N TRP A 186 -8.25 5.68 -2.00
CA TRP A 186 -9.16 5.42 -3.12
C TRP A 186 -10.23 4.42 -2.74
N LYS A 187 -9.83 3.25 -2.22
CA LYS A 187 -10.79 2.21 -1.84
C LYS A 187 -11.67 2.62 -0.67
N SER A 188 -11.12 3.37 0.30
CA SER A 188 -11.91 3.89 1.43
C SER A 188 -13.00 4.87 0.98
N LEU A 189 -12.70 5.74 0.00
CA LEU A 189 -13.69 6.64 -0.59
C LEU A 189 -14.79 5.87 -1.34
N VAL A 190 -14.39 4.87 -2.15
CA VAL A 190 -15.33 3.98 -2.85
C VAL A 190 -16.28 3.30 -1.87
N LEU A 191 -15.76 2.69 -0.80
CA LEU A 191 -16.57 2.01 0.22
C LEU A 191 -17.48 2.97 1.00
N ALA A 192 -17.04 4.21 1.20
CA ALA A 192 -17.84 5.27 1.81
C ALA A 192 -18.85 5.93 0.85
N ASN A 193 -18.96 5.44 -0.40
CA ASN A 193 -19.77 6.02 -1.46
C ASN A 193 -19.46 7.50 -1.73
N VAL A 194 -18.17 7.86 -1.68
CA VAL A 194 -17.64 9.19 -1.98
C VAL A 194 -16.81 9.11 -3.25
N ASP A 195 -17.00 10.07 -4.17
CA ASP A 195 -16.23 10.14 -5.41
C ASP A 195 -14.71 10.29 -5.14
N PRO A 196 -13.87 9.31 -5.56
CA PRO A 196 -12.42 9.40 -5.41
C PRO A 196 -11.79 10.59 -6.14
N LYS A 197 -12.44 11.14 -7.19
CA LYS A 197 -11.96 12.30 -7.95
C LYS A 197 -11.85 13.58 -7.13
N ARG A 198 -12.33 13.58 -5.88
CA ARG A 198 -12.12 14.68 -4.94
C ARG A 198 -10.65 14.83 -4.50
N ILE A 199 -9.85 13.77 -4.56
CA ILE A 199 -8.40 13.85 -4.31
C ILE A 199 -7.71 14.30 -5.61
N ARG A 200 -6.89 15.35 -5.52
CA ARG A 200 -6.18 15.96 -6.66
C ARG A 200 -4.67 15.95 -6.41
N GLY A 201 -3.90 15.90 -7.49
CA GLY A 201 -2.43 15.95 -7.45
C GLY A 201 -1.74 14.65 -7.01
N TRP A 202 -2.48 13.56 -6.79
CA TRP A 202 -1.94 12.26 -6.33
C TRP A 202 -2.00 11.19 -7.43
N GLY A 203 -1.90 11.60 -8.69
CA GLY A 203 -1.79 10.71 -9.84
C GLY A 203 -3.11 10.29 -10.50
N SER A 204 -2.97 9.43 -11.51
CA SER A 204 -4.03 8.91 -12.39
C SER A 204 -5.06 8.06 -11.66
N LEU A 205 -4.69 7.42 -10.55
CA LEU A 205 -5.61 6.61 -9.74
C LEU A 205 -6.89 7.36 -9.38
N PHE A 206 -6.78 8.63 -8.99
CA PHE A 206 -7.94 9.45 -8.62
C PHE A 206 -8.61 10.14 -9.81
N ARG A 207 -8.06 10.06 -11.03
CA ARG A 207 -8.65 10.63 -12.25
C ARG A 207 -9.43 9.59 -13.04
N ASP A 208 -8.86 8.40 -13.17
CA ASP A 208 -9.24 7.42 -14.20
C ASP A 208 -9.91 6.17 -13.61
N ALA A 209 -9.66 5.83 -12.34
CA ALA A 209 -10.23 4.65 -11.70
C ALA A 209 -11.61 4.93 -11.07
N THR A 210 -12.65 4.81 -11.89
CA THR A 210 -14.05 4.61 -11.46
C THR A 210 -14.55 3.27 -11.95
#